data_AF-A0A067GLC2-F1
#
_entry.id   AF-A0A067GLC2-F1
#
_cell.length_a   1.000
_cell.length_b   1.000
_cell.length_c   1.000
_cell.angle_alpha   90.00
_cell.angle_beta   90.00
_cell.angle_gamma   90.00
#
_symmetry.space_group_name_H-M   'P 1'
#
loop_
_entity.id
_entity.type
_entity.pdbx_description
1 polymer ?
#
loop_
_entity_poly.entity_id
_entity_poly.type
_entity_poly.pdbx_seq_one_letter_code
_entity_poly.pdbx_strand_id
1 'polypeptide(L)'
;AEINIKPWESLLRELKEGNNGRNWIDREPYAYWKGNPFVAETRRDLLTCNLSDKHDWNARLYVQDWILESKRGFQQSNLASQCAHRYKIYIEGYAWSVSEKYILACDSMTLLVKPYFHDFFIRYLQPLRHYWPIRDKDKCKSIKFAVDWGNTHKQKVISFVDYIIPM
;
A
#
# COMPACT_ATOMS: atom_id res chain seq x y z
N ALA A 1 14.07 5.41 7.88
CA ALA A 1 12.93 6.29 8.24
C ALA A 1 12.36 6.90 6.97
N GLU A 2 11.06 7.20 6.93
CA GLU A 2 10.48 8.11 5.93
C GLU A 2 10.87 9.54 6.31
N ILE A 3 11.22 10.36 5.32
CA ILE A 3 11.66 11.75 5.55
C ILE A 3 10.90 12.71 4.63
N ASN A 4 10.84 13.99 5.01
CA ASN A 4 10.14 15.03 4.27
C ASN A 4 8.64 14.75 4.05
N ILE A 5 7.98 14.23 5.09
CA ILE A 5 6.53 14.00 5.09
C ILE A 5 5.79 15.23 5.60
N LYS A 6 4.75 15.66 4.87
CA LYS A 6 3.92 16.81 5.23
C LYS A 6 3.14 16.54 6.55
N PRO A 7 2.73 17.60 7.28
CA PRO A 7 1.79 17.47 8.37
C PRO A 7 0.52 16.72 7.94
N TRP A 8 -0.05 15.93 8.86
CA TRP A 8 -1.14 15.01 8.55
C TRP A 8 -2.35 15.68 7.89
N GLU A 9 -2.82 16.81 8.42
CA GLU A 9 -4.02 17.49 7.88
C GLU A 9 -3.83 17.95 6.43
N SER A 10 -2.67 18.53 6.13
CA SER A 10 -2.33 18.98 4.77
C SER A 10 -2.23 17.79 3.81
N LEU A 11 -1.55 16.72 4.25
CA LEU A 11 -1.41 15.51 3.45
C LEU A 11 -2.75 14.80 3.24
N LEU A 12 -3.62 14.75 4.26
CA LEU A 12 -4.93 14.13 4.17
C LEU A 12 -5.81 14.83 3.14
N ARG A 13 -5.75 16.17 3.07
CA ARG A 13 -6.42 16.94 2.02
C ARG A 13 -5.90 16.56 0.63
N GLU A 14 -4.59 16.49 0.44
CA GLU A 14 -3.99 16.09 -0.84
C GLU A 14 -4.33 14.64 -1.22
N LEU A 15 -4.40 13.73 -0.26
CA LEU A 15 -4.84 12.35 -0.47
C LEU A 15 -6.30 12.31 -0.91
N LYS A 16 -7.20 13.04 -0.24
CA LYS A 16 -8.62 13.15 -0.61
C LYS A 16 -8.79 13.73 -2.02
N GLU A 17 -8.07 14.80 -2.35
CA GLU A 17 -8.08 15.40 -3.69
C GLU A 17 -7.57 14.39 -4.74
N GLY A 18 -6.47 13.68 -4.45
CA GLY A 18 -5.91 12.66 -5.33
C GLY A 18 -6.86 11.47 -5.55
N ASN A 19 -7.54 11.01 -4.50
CA ASN A 19 -8.51 9.92 -4.58
C ASN A 19 -9.72 10.30 -5.43
N ASN A 20 -10.21 11.53 -5.28
CA ASN A 20 -11.35 12.06 -6.05
C ASN A 20 -10.99 12.36 -7.51
N GLY A 21 -9.70 12.51 -7.83
CA GLY A 21 -9.23 12.78 -9.20
C GLY A 21 -9.37 11.60 -10.16
N ARG A 22 -9.61 10.37 -9.67
CA ARG A 22 -9.79 9.17 -10.50
C ARG A 22 -10.69 8.15 -9.82
N ASN A 23 -11.75 7.73 -10.53
CA ASN A 23 -12.62 6.65 -10.06
C ASN A 23 -11.82 5.38 -9.76
N TRP A 24 -12.20 4.66 -8.71
CA TRP A 24 -11.51 3.44 -8.31
C TRP A 24 -11.36 2.41 -9.44
N ILE A 25 -12.39 2.28 -10.28
CA ILE A 25 -12.41 1.35 -11.41
C ILE A 25 -11.34 1.66 -12.48
N ASP A 26 -10.92 2.91 -12.59
CA ASP A 26 -9.95 3.38 -13.58
C ASP A 26 -8.51 3.36 -13.03
N ARG A 27 -8.33 2.97 -11.76
CA ARG A 27 -7.01 2.80 -11.15
C ARG A 27 -6.31 1.55 -11.69
N GLU A 28 -4.98 1.58 -11.64
CA GLU A 28 -4.14 0.48 -12.12
C GLU A 28 -4.49 -0.82 -11.38
N PRO A 29 -4.69 -1.94 -12.10
CA PRO A 29 -5.24 -3.17 -11.53
C PRO A 29 -4.21 -4.02 -10.76
N TYR A 30 -3.16 -3.40 -10.24
CA TYR A 30 -2.03 -4.07 -9.59
C TYR A 30 -1.89 -3.66 -8.13
N ALA A 31 -1.29 -4.53 -7.33
CA ALA A 31 -0.83 -4.19 -6.00
C ALA A 31 0.39 -3.29 -6.05
N TYR A 32 0.40 -2.22 -5.28
CA TYR A 32 1.47 -1.24 -5.27
C TYR A 32 2.12 -1.11 -3.89
N TRP A 33 3.44 -1.02 -3.91
CA TRP A 33 4.22 -0.59 -2.75
C TRP A 33 5.47 0.17 -3.20
N LYS A 34 5.77 1.26 -2.49
CA LYS A 34 7.01 1.99 -2.64
C LYS A 34 7.58 2.28 -1.27
N GLY A 35 8.82 1.87 -1.02
CA GLY A 35 9.42 2.03 0.29
C GLY A 35 10.88 1.62 0.33
N ASN A 36 11.53 1.91 1.46
CA ASN A 36 12.93 1.51 1.66
C ASN A 36 12.97 0.01 2.08
N PRO A 37 13.52 -0.89 1.25
CA PRO A 37 13.61 -2.31 1.57
C PRO A 37 14.76 -2.64 2.52
N PHE A 38 15.73 -1.74 2.68
CA PHE A 38 16.96 -2.05 3.40
C PHE A 38 16.82 -2.01 4.92
N VAL A 39 15.67 -1.55 5.42
CA VAL A 39 15.36 -1.43 6.86
C VAL A 39 14.85 -2.73 7.49
N ALA A 40 14.44 -3.73 6.70
CA ALA A 40 13.94 -5.01 7.20
C ALA A 40 13.99 -6.11 6.15
N GLU A 41 14.28 -7.34 6.57
CA GLU A 41 14.32 -8.50 5.68
C GLU A 41 12.97 -8.78 5.00
N THR A 42 11.86 -8.62 5.72
CA THR A 42 10.51 -8.83 5.16
C THR A 42 10.20 -7.91 3.97
N ARG A 43 10.76 -6.68 3.96
CA ARG A 43 10.63 -5.76 2.82
C ARG A 43 11.52 -6.15 1.64
N ARG A 44 12.72 -6.69 1.91
CA ARG A 44 13.57 -7.26 0.85
C ARG A 44 12.90 -8.48 0.22
N ASP A 45 12.32 -9.35 1.04
CA ASP A 45 11.55 -10.50 0.59
C ASP A 45 10.33 -10.08 -0.24
N LEU A 46 9.60 -9.03 0.16
CA LEU A 46 8.49 -8.49 -0.64
C LEU A 46 8.91 -8.14 -2.07
N LEU A 47 10.12 -7.61 -2.29
CA LEU A 47 10.59 -7.27 -3.63
C LEU A 47 10.68 -8.47 -4.58
N THR A 48 10.76 -9.70 -4.06
CA THR A 48 10.73 -10.91 -4.89
C THR A 48 9.37 -11.14 -5.55
N CYS A 49 8.33 -10.45 -5.08
CA CYS A 49 7.00 -10.48 -5.68
C CYS A 49 6.84 -9.51 -6.86
N ASN A 50 7.87 -8.75 -7.24
CA ASN A 50 7.76 -7.81 -8.36
C ASN A 50 7.66 -8.57 -9.70
N LEU A 51 7.27 -7.85 -10.76
CA LEU A 51 7.29 -8.40 -12.12
C LEU A 51 8.69 -8.93 -12.49
N SER A 52 8.73 -10.13 -13.06
CA SER A 52 9.93 -10.75 -13.62
C SER A 52 9.60 -11.44 -14.95
N ASP A 53 10.63 -11.79 -15.73
CA ASP A 53 10.46 -12.50 -17.00
C ASP A 53 9.75 -13.86 -16.85
N LYS A 54 9.81 -14.44 -15.64
CA LYS A 54 9.26 -15.78 -15.35
C LYS A 54 7.85 -15.74 -14.77
N HIS A 55 7.51 -14.67 -14.05
CA HIS A 55 6.26 -14.61 -13.29
C HIS A 55 5.83 -13.16 -13.02
N ASP A 56 4.53 -12.89 -13.18
CA ASP A 56 3.88 -11.67 -12.71
C ASP A 56 2.94 -12.01 -11.53
N TRP A 57 3.30 -11.54 -10.34
CA TRP A 57 2.48 -11.68 -9.13
C TRP A 57 1.38 -10.61 -9.03
N ASN A 58 1.21 -9.79 -10.08
CA ASN A 58 0.36 -8.60 -10.11
C ASN A 58 0.75 -7.54 -9.06
N ALA A 59 2.04 -7.45 -8.73
CA ALA A 59 2.60 -6.43 -7.86
C ALA A 59 3.56 -5.51 -8.63
N ARG A 60 3.54 -4.22 -8.29
CA ARG A 60 4.40 -3.17 -8.80
C ARG A 60 5.12 -2.54 -7.61
N LEU A 61 6.35 -3.00 -7.39
CA LEU A 61 7.13 -2.70 -6.19
C LEU A 61 8.32 -1.81 -6.55
N TYR A 62 8.49 -0.72 -5.80
CA TYR A 62 9.51 0.28 -6.09
C TYR A 62 10.36 0.60 -4.86
N VAL A 63 11.67 0.72 -5.06
CA VAL A 63 12.59 1.14 -3.99
C VAL A 63 12.49 2.64 -3.79
N GLN A 64 12.24 3.06 -2.55
CA GLN A 64 12.33 4.46 -2.13
C GLN A 64 13.75 4.74 -1.62
N ASP A 65 14.58 5.34 -2.47
CA ASP A 65 15.94 5.78 -2.12
C ASP A 65 15.91 7.22 -1.60
N TRP A 66 15.98 7.38 -0.29
CA TRP A 66 15.94 8.69 0.37
C TRP A 66 17.17 9.56 0.10
N ILE A 67 18.33 8.95 -0.19
CA ILE A 67 19.55 9.70 -0.54
C ILE A 67 19.35 10.35 -1.91
N LEU A 68 18.80 9.59 -2.85
CA LEU A 68 18.51 10.10 -4.19
C LEU A 68 17.37 11.13 -4.19
N GLU A 69 16.30 10.90 -3.43
CA GLU A 69 15.21 11.89 -3.29
C GLU A 69 15.72 13.20 -2.71
N SER A 70 16.58 13.16 -1.67
CA SER A 70 17.12 14.38 -1.07
C SER A 70 17.93 15.20 -2.08
N LYS A 71 18.70 14.55 -2.96
CA LYS A 71 19.44 15.22 -4.05
C LYS A 71 18.51 15.80 -5.14
N ARG A 72 17.31 15.25 -5.30
CA ARG A 72 16.32 15.62 -6.33
C ARG A 72 15.17 16.47 -5.78
N GLY A 73 15.24 16.90 -4.52
CA GLY A 73 14.18 17.71 -3.90
C GLY A 73 12.86 16.96 -3.68
N PHE A 74 12.91 15.65 -3.43
CA PHE A 74 11.74 14.83 -3.04
C PHE A 74 10.61 14.76 -4.08
N GLN A 75 10.92 15.00 -5.36
CA GLN A 75 9.93 15.05 -6.44
C GLN A 75 9.15 13.74 -6.63
N GLN A 76 9.71 12.60 -6.25
CA GLN A 76 9.11 11.29 -6.49
C GLN A 76 8.63 10.62 -5.19
N SER A 77 8.70 11.29 -4.04
CA SER A 77 8.27 10.76 -2.75
C SER A 77 6.93 11.31 -2.23
N ASN A 78 6.20 12.09 -3.03
CA ASN A 78 4.85 12.52 -2.67
C ASN A 78 3.97 11.27 -2.47
N LEU A 79 3.28 11.19 -1.33
CA LEU A 79 2.41 10.06 -0.98
C LEU A 79 1.08 10.10 -1.71
N ALA A 80 0.53 11.30 -1.97
CA ALA A 80 -0.77 11.46 -2.65
C ALA A 80 -0.72 10.96 -4.10
N SER A 81 0.42 11.10 -4.78
CA SER A 81 0.61 10.57 -6.13
C SER A 81 0.73 9.04 -6.18
N GLN A 82 0.82 8.36 -5.04
CA GLN A 82 0.96 6.91 -4.94
C GLN A 82 -0.38 6.17 -4.78
N CYS A 83 -1.52 6.86 -4.84
CA CYS A 83 -2.87 6.28 -4.70
C CYS A 83 -3.51 5.90 -6.05
N ALA A 84 -2.74 5.84 -7.13
CA ALA A 84 -3.23 5.55 -8.49
C ALA A 84 -3.52 4.05 -8.77
N HIS A 85 -3.31 3.16 -7.79
CA HIS A 85 -3.47 1.72 -7.93
C HIS A 85 -4.66 1.23 -7.10
N ARG A 86 -5.35 0.18 -7.56
CA ARG A 86 -6.51 -0.39 -6.86
C ARG A 86 -6.17 -0.98 -5.49
N TYR A 87 -4.95 -1.48 -5.34
CA TYR A 87 -4.50 -2.18 -4.14
C TYR A 87 -3.20 -1.60 -3.61
N LYS A 88 -3.12 -1.40 -2.30
CA LYS A 88 -1.93 -0.87 -1.62
C LYS A 88 -1.45 -1.87 -0.58
N ILE A 89 -0.16 -2.21 -0.62
CA ILE A 89 0.41 -3.18 0.32
C ILE A 89 0.93 -2.45 1.55
N TYR A 90 0.50 -2.89 2.73
CA TYR A 90 1.13 -2.57 3.99
C TYR A 90 2.09 -3.70 4.39
N ILE A 91 3.31 -3.31 4.75
CA ILE A 91 4.31 -4.22 5.30
C ILE A 91 5.19 -3.48 6.31
N GLU A 92 5.50 -4.17 7.40
CA GLU A 92 6.34 -3.65 8.49
C GLU A 92 7.78 -3.38 8.03
N GLY A 93 8.47 -2.55 8.81
CA GLY A 93 9.89 -2.28 8.65
C GLY A 93 10.65 -2.91 9.81
N TYR A 94 11.54 -2.14 10.42
CA TYR A 94 12.20 -2.53 11.67
C TYR A 94 11.20 -2.74 12.83
N ALA A 95 10.10 -1.98 12.80
CA ALA A 95 8.94 -2.10 13.68
C ALA A 95 7.66 -1.87 12.85
N TRP A 96 6.55 -1.48 13.50
CA TRP A 96 5.36 -0.99 12.80
C TRP A 96 5.74 0.14 11.82
N SER A 97 5.10 0.18 10.66
CA SER A 97 5.38 1.19 9.65
C SER A 97 4.41 2.36 9.77
N VAL A 98 4.95 3.58 9.94
CA VAL A 98 4.16 4.82 9.93
C VAL A 98 3.38 5.04 8.63
N SER A 99 3.74 4.30 7.57
CA SER A 99 3.07 4.33 6.28
C SER A 99 1.62 3.84 6.31
N GLU A 100 1.19 3.15 7.38
CA GLU A 100 -0.14 2.54 7.47
C GLU A 100 -1.26 3.54 7.21
N LYS A 101 -1.26 4.66 7.93
CA LYS A 101 -2.31 5.68 7.83
C LYS A 101 -2.41 6.28 6.43
N TYR A 102 -1.28 6.43 5.73
CA TYR A 102 -1.26 6.95 4.35
C TYR A 102 -1.83 5.92 3.37
N ILE A 103 -1.54 4.63 3.60
CA ILE A 103 -2.07 3.53 2.80
C ILE A 103 -3.58 3.41 2.96
N LEU A 104 -4.08 3.47 4.20
CA LEU A 104 -5.52 3.45 4.49
C LEU A 104 -6.24 4.65 3.87
N ALA A 105 -5.60 5.82 3.84
CA ALA A 105 -6.15 7.03 3.26
C ALA A 105 -6.12 7.08 1.72
N CYS A 106 -5.53 6.10 1.02
CA CYS A 106 -5.47 6.09 -0.45
C CYS A 106 -6.77 5.60 -1.13
N ASP A 107 -7.85 5.33 -0.39
CA ASP A 107 -9.12 4.83 -0.96
C ASP A 107 -8.90 3.59 -1.88
N SER A 108 -7.92 2.78 -1.51
CA SER A 108 -7.48 1.59 -2.23
C SER A 108 -7.68 0.40 -1.31
N MET A 109 -7.95 -0.78 -1.86
CA MET A 109 -8.06 -1.97 -1.02
C MET A 109 -6.70 -2.25 -0.39
N THR A 110 -6.64 -2.17 0.94
CA THR A 110 -5.40 -2.35 1.70
C THR A 110 -5.08 -3.84 1.82
N LEU A 111 -3.94 -4.25 1.29
CA LEU A 111 -3.38 -5.59 1.43
C LEU A 111 -2.41 -5.58 2.61
N LEU A 112 -2.83 -6.11 3.75
CA LEU A 112 -2.06 -6.02 5.00
C LEU A 112 -1.28 -7.32 5.21
N VAL A 113 0.04 -7.28 5.01
CA VAL A 113 0.93 -8.39 5.35
C VAL A 113 0.85 -8.60 6.86
N LYS A 114 0.61 -9.86 7.27
CA LYS A 114 0.40 -10.26 8.67
C LYS A 114 1.38 -9.50 9.60
N PRO A 115 0.88 -8.61 10.46
CA PRO A 115 1.73 -7.75 11.27
C PRO A 115 2.23 -8.52 12.48
N TYR A 116 3.41 -8.16 12.98
CA TYR A 116 3.94 -8.59 14.27
C TYR A 116 3.76 -7.51 15.34
N PHE A 117 3.71 -6.24 14.93
CA PHE A 117 3.52 -5.10 15.79
C PHE A 117 2.06 -4.63 15.71
N HIS A 118 1.45 -4.38 16.87
CA HIS A 118 0.07 -3.90 16.96
C HIS A 118 0.05 -2.47 17.49
N ASP A 119 -0.04 -1.51 16.58
CA ASP A 119 -0.27 -0.12 16.92
C ASP A 119 -1.76 0.17 17.16
N PHE A 120 -2.10 1.44 17.37
CA PHE A 120 -3.46 1.86 17.66
C PHE A 120 -4.40 1.71 16.46
N PHE A 121 -3.94 1.78 15.21
CA PHE A 121 -4.81 1.55 14.05
C PHE A 121 -5.09 0.05 13.90
N ILE A 122 -4.05 -0.78 13.80
CA ILE A 122 -4.16 -2.23 13.56
C ILE A 122 -5.11 -2.91 14.54
N ARG A 123 -5.11 -2.49 15.82
CA ARG A 123 -5.96 -3.08 16.87
C ARG A 123 -7.46 -2.95 16.60
N TYR A 124 -7.89 -1.91 15.89
CA TYR A 124 -9.30 -1.72 15.53
C TYR A 124 -9.61 -2.16 14.09
N LEU A 125 -8.59 -2.54 13.31
CA LEU A 125 -8.80 -3.02 11.95
C LEU A 125 -9.35 -4.45 11.94
N GLN A 126 -10.47 -4.65 11.25
CA GLN A 126 -11.09 -5.95 11.08
C GLN A 126 -10.70 -6.55 9.72
N PRO A 127 -10.19 -7.80 9.67
CA PRO A 127 -9.88 -8.46 8.42
C PRO A 127 -11.17 -8.64 7.60
N LEU A 128 -11.05 -8.50 6.28
CA LEU A 128 -12.16 -8.57 5.31
C LEU A 128 -13.24 -7.48 5.47
N ARG A 129 -13.02 -6.50 6.36
CA ARG A 129 -13.82 -5.27 6.43
C ARG A 129 -13.00 -4.02 6.14
N HIS A 130 -11.81 -3.89 6.73
CA HIS A 130 -10.94 -2.72 6.56
C HIS A 130 -9.68 -3.04 5.74
N TYR A 131 -9.21 -4.30 5.76
CA TYR A 131 -8.07 -4.75 4.98
C TYR A 131 -8.23 -6.21 4.52
N TRP A 132 -7.52 -6.57 3.46
CA TRP A 132 -7.37 -7.92 2.99
C TRP A 132 -6.11 -8.55 3.62
N PRO A 133 -6.23 -9.64 4.40
CA PRO A 133 -5.08 -10.25 5.06
C PRO A 133 -4.15 -10.93 4.04
N ILE A 134 -2.86 -10.62 4.13
CA ILE A 134 -1.81 -11.25 3.35
C ILE A 134 -0.93 -12.09 4.28
N ARG A 135 -0.67 -13.34 3.89
CA ARG A 135 0.21 -14.22 4.64
C ARG A 135 1.64 -13.69 4.60
N ASP A 136 2.33 -13.71 5.74
CA ASP A 136 3.77 -13.38 5.76
C ASP A 136 4.57 -14.46 5.01
N LYS A 137 4.31 -15.75 5.26
CA LYS A 137 4.83 -16.85 4.44
C LYS A 137 4.06 -16.94 3.12
N ASP A 138 4.75 -17.17 2.01
CA ASP A 138 4.17 -17.19 0.65
C ASP A 138 3.42 -15.91 0.25
N LYS A 139 3.89 -14.74 0.73
CA LYS A 139 3.24 -13.44 0.50
C LYS A 139 2.96 -13.14 -0.97
N CYS A 140 3.84 -13.50 -1.90
CA CYS A 140 3.63 -13.23 -3.33
C CYS A 140 2.40 -13.96 -3.89
N LYS A 141 2.21 -15.24 -3.54
CA LYS A 141 1.02 -16.02 -3.93
C LYS A 141 -0.24 -15.44 -3.29
N SER A 142 -0.15 -15.03 -2.02
CA SER A 142 -1.26 -14.42 -1.29
C SER A 142 -1.67 -13.07 -1.89
N ILE A 143 -0.71 -12.24 -2.30
CA ILE A 143 -0.95 -10.97 -2.99
C ILE A 143 -1.60 -11.23 -4.34
N LYS A 144 -1.02 -12.12 -5.14
CA LYS A 144 -1.56 -12.47 -6.46
C LYS A 144 -3.01 -12.93 -6.38
N PHE A 145 -3.32 -13.83 -5.44
CA PHE A 145 -4.69 -14.30 -5.22
C PHE A 145 -5.65 -13.14 -4.89
N ALA A 146 -5.26 -12.25 -3.97
CA ALA A 146 -6.08 -11.09 -3.58
C ALA A 146 -6.35 -10.17 -4.77
N VAL A 147 -5.33 -9.91 -5.59
CA VAL A 147 -5.43 -9.03 -6.77
C VAL A 147 -6.27 -9.68 -7.87
N ASP A 148 -6.05 -10.96 -8.18
CA ASP A 148 -6.83 -11.71 -9.17
C ASP A 148 -8.31 -11.77 -8.77
N TRP A 149 -8.59 -12.04 -7.49
CA TRP A 149 -9.95 -12.03 -6.95
C TRP A 149 -10.58 -10.63 -7.01
N GLY A 150 -9.85 -9.59 -6.60
CA GLY A 150 -10.39 -8.23 -6.59
C GLY A 150 -10.69 -7.70 -8.00
N ASN A 151 -9.86 -8.05 -8.98
CA ASN A 151 -10.04 -7.64 -10.37
C ASN A 151 -11.22 -8.33 -11.05
N THR A 152 -11.58 -9.54 -10.60
CA THR A 152 -12.76 -10.28 -11.06
C THR A 152 -14.04 -9.88 -10.29
N HIS A 153 -13.90 -9.37 -9.06
CA HIS A 153 -15.02 -9.01 -8.16
C HIS A 153 -15.07 -7.52 -7.82
N LYS A 154 -14.85 -6.67 -8.82
CA LYS A 154 -14.73 -5.20 -8.68
C LYS A 154 -15.81 -4.56 -7.79
N GLN A 155 -17.08 -4.92 -7.97
CA GLN A 155 -18.18 -4.37 -7.16
C GLN A 155 -18.07 -4.73 -5.67
N LYS A 156 -17.63 -5.95 -5.35
CA LYS A 156 -17.38 -6.35 -3.96
C LYS A 156 -16.21 -5.56 -3.37
N VAL A 157 -15.17 -5.30 -4.16
CA VAL A 157 -14.03 -4.48 -3.71
C VAL A 157 -14.44 -3.04 -3.47
N ILE A 158 -15.25 -2.44 -4.36
CA ILE A 158 -15.77 -1.08 -4.15
C ILE A 158 -16.54 -1.02 -2.83
N SER A 159 -17.49 -1.95 -2.61
CA SER A 159 -18.21 -1.99 -1.34
C SER A 159 -17.29 -2.18 -0.13
N PHE A 160 -16.20 -2.93 -0.28
CA PHE A 160 -15.19 -3.12 0.76
C PHE A 160 -14.41 -1.84 1.05
N VAL A 161 -14.04 -1.08 0.01
CA VAL A 161 -13.31 0.19 0.12
C VAL A 161 -14.19 1.26 0.78
N ASP A 162 -15.50 1.28 0.50
CA ASP A 162 -16.44 2.22 1.13
C ASP A 162 -16.56 2.04 2.66
N TYR A 163 -16.21 0.86 3.18
CA TYR A 163 -16.15 0.58 4.62
C TYR A 163 -14.80 0.91 5.26
N ILE A 164 -13.78 1.29 4.48
CA ILE A 164 -12.53 1.78 5.03
C ILE A 164 -12.85 3.11 5.71
N ILE A 165 -12.53 3.18 7.01
CA ILE A 165 -12.81 4.29 7.92
C ILE A 165 -12.65 5.63 7.15
N PRO A 166 -13.71 6.44 7.01
CA PRO A 166 -13.55 7.79 6.49
C PRO A 166 -12.72 8.57 7.51
N MET A 167 -11.40 8.64 7.27
CA MET A 167 -10.48 9.54 7.98
C MET A 167 -10.59 10.94 7.39
#